data_AF-A0A0K2RGZ5-F1
#
_entry.id   AF-A0A0K2RGZ5-F1
#
_cell.length_a   1.000
_cell.length_b   1.000
_cell.length_c   1.000
_cell.angle_alpha   90.00
_cell.angle_beta   90.00
_cell.angle_gamma   90.00
#
_symmetry.space_group_name_H-M   'P 1'
#
loop_
_entity.id
_entity.type
_entity.pdbx_description
1 polymer ?
#
loop_
_entity_poly.entity_id
_entity_poly.type
_entity_poly.pdbx_seq_one_letter_code
_entity_poly.pdbx_strand_id
1 'polypeptide(L)' 'MILMRAGDTVHTPPGEEHWHGATQDNMMCHLALVEHDNGESATWLEPVSEQDYQAAHAQISR' A
#
# COMPACT_ATOMS: atom_id res chain seq x y z
N MET A 1 -8.89 3.45 0.15
CA MET A 1 -8.57 2.01 0.03
C MET A 1 -8.79 1.58 -1.40
N ILE A 2 -7.85 0.83 -1.97
CA ILE A 2 -7.86 0.43 -3.38
C ILE A 2 -7.57 -1.07 -3.43
N LEU A 3 -8.38 -1.83 -4.16
CA LEU A 3 -8.07 -3.23 -4.49
C LEU A 3 -7.20 -3.24 -5.74
N MET A 4 -5.95 -3.66 -5.59
CA MET A 4 -4.99 -3.74 -6.70
C MET A 4 -5.06 -5.10 -7.38
N ARG A 5 -5.09 -5.12 -8.71
CA ARG A 5 -4.97 -6.30 -9.57
C ARG A 5 -3.72 -6.20 -10.44
N ALA A 6 -3.29 -7.34 -10.98
CA ALA A 6 -2.16 -7.36 -11.91
C ALA A 6 -2.44 -6.46 -13.13
N GLY A 7 -1.52 -5.52 -13.39
CA GLY A 7 -1.66 -4.51 -14.44
C GLY A 7 -2.11 -3.14 -13.95
N ASP A 8 -2.63 -3.03 -12.72
CA ASP A 8 -3.01 -1.74 -12.15
C ASP A 8 -1.76 -0.89 -11.86
N THR A 9 -1.91 0.42 -12.05
CA THR A 9 -0.91 1.42 -11.65
C THR A 9 -1.49 2.30 -10.55
N VAL A 10 -0.77 2.42 -9.44
CA VAL A 10 -1.14 3.29 -8.32
C VAL A 10 -0.09 4.41 -8.24
N HIS A 11 -0.57 5.64 -8.22
CA HIS A 11 0.26 6.83 -8.02
C HIS A 11 -0.01 7.38 -6.63
N THR A 12 1.05 7.51 -5.83
CA THR A 12 0.98 8.08 -4.48
C THR A 12 1.58 9.49 -4.50
N PRO A 13 0.79 10.55 -4.23
CA PRO A 13 1.31 11.92 -4.20
C PRO A 13 2.41 12.11 -3.13
N PRO A 14 3.31 13.10 -3.30
CA PRO A 14 4.32 13.42 -2.29
C PRO A 14 3.68 13.74 -0.92
N GLY A 15 4.22 13.13 0.13
CA GLY A 15 3.77 13.34 1.51
C GLY A 15 2.50 12.59 1.92
N GLU A 16 1.87 11.83 1.03
CA GLU A 16 0.71 10.99 1.37
C GLU A 16 1.15 9.81 2.24
N GLU A 17 0.59 9.71 3.44
CA GLU A 17 0.71 8.51 4.27
C GLU A 17 -0.04 7.35 3.64
N HIS A 18 0.64 6.23 3.42
CA HIS A 18 0.05 5.08 2.76
C HIS A 18 0.73 3.77 3.14
N TRP A 19 0.02 2.69 2.90
CA TRP A 19 0.54 1.32 2.96
C TRP A 19 -0.06 0.51 1.82
N HIS A 20 0.65 -0.53 1.39
CA HIS A 20 0.20 -1.46 0.37
C HIS A 20 0.73 -2.86 0.72
N GLY A 21 -0.06 -3.89 0.42
CA GLY A 21 0.26 -5.24 0.84
C GLY A 21 -0.60 -6.29 0.18
N ALA A 22 -0.26 -7.55 0.46
CA ALA A 22 -1.03 -8.70 0.02
C ALA A 22 -2.40 -8.77 0.72
N THR A 23 -3.35 -9.39 0.05
CA THR A 23 -4.60 -9.78 0.71
C THR A 23 -4.40 -10.99 1.60
N GLN A 24 -5.34 -11.26 2.51
CA GLN A 24 -5.30 -12.44 3.39
C GLN A 24 -5.11 -13.76 2.63
N ASP A 25 -5.69 -13.89 1.43
CA ASP A 25 -5.75 -15.15 0.69
C ASP A 25 -4.79 -15.23 -0.52
N ASN A 26 -4.16 -14.13 -0.91
CA ASN A 26 -3.36 -14.06 -2.14
C ASN A 26 -2.07 -13.28 -1.95
N MET A 27 -0.98 -13.84 -2.46
CA MET A 27 0.30 -13.14 -2.59
C MET A 27 0.18 -11.96 -3.56
N MET A 28 0.93 -10.89 -3.28
CA MET A 28 1.04 -9.72 -4.14
C MET A 28 2.50 -9.46 -4.47
N CYS A 29 2.78 -9.16 -5.73
CA CYS A 29 4.09 -8.72 -6.22
C CYS A 29 3.85 -7.51 -7.11
N HIS A 30 4.64 -6.46 -6.92
CA HIS A 30 4.56 -5.25 -7.72
C HIS A 30 5.94 -4.62 -7.87
N LEU A 31 6.05 -3.71 -8.84
CA LEU A 31 7.20 -2.82 -8.96
C LEU A 31 6.94 -1.58 -8.12
N ALA A 32 7.93 -1.14 -7.35
CA ALA A 32 7.93 0.13 -6.64
C ALA A 32 8.93 1.06 -7.34
N LEU A 33 8.44 2.17 -7.88
CA LEU A 33 9.25 3.20 -8.52
C LEU A 33 9.18 4.42 -7.61
N VAL A 34 10.33 4.85 -7.06
CA VAL A 34 10.39 5.88 -6.02
C VAL A 34 11.49 6.87 -6.36
N GLU A 35 11.19 8.15 -6.26
CA GLU A 35 12.18 9.23 -6.33
C GLU A 35 12.80 9.45 -4.94
N HIS A 36 14.06 9.89 -4.89
CA HIS A 36 14.74 10.20 -3.63
C HIS A 36 14.80 11.71 -3.44
N ASP A 37 14.43 12.18 -2.25
CA ASP A 37 14.64 13.57 -1.80
C ASP A 37 15.74 13.58 -0.74
N ASN A 38 16.84 14.29 -1.01
CA ASN A 38 18.02 14.34 -0.14
C ASN A 38 18.59 12.96 0.27
N GLY A 39 18.42 11.95 -0.58
CA GLY A 39 18.90 10.59 -0.37
C GLY A 39 17.90 9.66 0.31
N GLU A 40 16.82 10.19 0.88
CA GLU A 40 15.74 9.43 1.50
C GLU A 40 14.60 9.18 0.51
N SER A 41 13.96 8.01 0.58
CA SER A 41 12.82 7.65 -0.28
C SER A 41 11.50 7.53 0.48
N ALA A 42 11.54 7.43 1.80
CA ALA A 42 10.35 7.32 2.65
C ALA A 42 10.62 7.82 4.07
N THR A 43 9.59 8.37 4.71
CA THR A 43 9.52 8.49 6.17
C THR A 43 8.71 7.31 6.70
N TRP A 44 9.36 6.41 7.43
CA TRP A 44 8.69 5.26 8.03
C TRP A 44 7.95 5.66 9.30
N LEU A 45 6.69 5.23 9.39
CA LEU A 45 5.80 5.46 10.53
C LEU A 45 5.60 4.14 11.30
N GLU A 46 4.50 4.04 12.05
CA GLU A 46 4.11 2.83 12.77
C GLU A 46 3.72 1.66 11.83
N PRO A 47 3.82 0.41 12.32
CA PRO A 47 3.23 -0.73 11.63
C PRO A 47 1.72 -0.58 11.50
N VAL A 48 1.17 -1.02 10.36
CA VAL A 48 -0.28 -1.12 10.15
C VAL A 48 -0.88 -2.01 11.24
N SER A 49 -1.88 -1.49 11.96
CA SER A 49 -2.53 -2.26 13.01
C SER A 49 -3.37 -3.40 12.41
N GLU A 50 -3.57 -4.47 13.18
CA GLU A 50 -4.49 -5.55 12.78
C GLU A 50 -5.89 -5.00 12.50
N GLN A 51 -6.34 -3.99 13.27
CA GLN A 51 -7.62 -3.36 13.07
C GLN A 51 -7.72 -2.65 11.70
N ASP A 52 -6.69 -1.90 11.30
CA ASP A 52 -6.67 -1.20 10.02
C ASP A 52 -6.55 -2.17 8.84
N TYR A 53 -5.77 -3.24 9.01
CA TYR A 53 -5.66 -4.30 8.03
C TYR A 53 -7.01 -5.00 7.81
N GLN A 54 -7.70 -5.40 8.88
CA GLN A 54 -9.02 -6.03 8.80
C GLN A 54 -10.09 -5.08 8.24
N ALA A 55 -10.06 -3.80 8.63
CA ALA A 55 -10.93 -2.78 8.05
C ALA A 55 -10.70 -2.63 6.53
N ALA A 56 -9.46 -2.81 6.07
CA ALA A 56 -9.12 -2.83 4.66
C ALA A 56 -9.66 -4.04 3.89
N HIS A 57 -9.74 -5.19 4.56
CA HIS A 57 -10.31 -6.38 3.95
C HIS A 57 -11.84 -6.37 3.85
N ALA A 58 -12.52 -5.66 4.76
CA ALA A 58 -13.99 -5.62 4.80
C ALA A 58 -14.64 -5.03 3.54
N GLN A 59 -13.92 -4.24 2.74
CA GLN A 59 -14.46 -3.58 1.55
C GLN A 59 -14.27 -4.38 0.24
N ILE A 60 -13.50 -5.47 0.27
CA ILE A 60 -13.18 -6.30 -0.91
C ILE A 60 -14.33 -7.28 -1.24
N SER A 61 -15.23 -7.53 -0.29
CA SER A 61 -16.34 -8.50 -0.39
C SER A 61 -17.59 -7.99 -1.11
N ARG A 62 -17.50 -6.90 -1.90
CA ARG A 62 -18.62 -6.32 -2.67
C ARG A 62 -18.36 -6.35 -4.17
#